data_AF-A0A2X0UEL1-F1
#
_entry.id   AF-A0A2X0UEL1-F1
#
_cell.length_a   1.000
_cell.length_b   1.000
_cell.length_c   1.000
_cell.angle_alpha   90.00
_cell.angle_beta   90.00
_cell.angle_gamma   90.00
#
_symmetry.space_group_name_H-M   'P 1'
#
loop_
_entity.id
_entity.type
_entity.pdbx_description
1 polymer ?
#
loop_
_entity_poly.entity_id
_entity_poly.type
_entity_poly.pdbx_seq_one_letter_code
_entity_poly.pdbx_strand_id
1 'polypeptide(L)'
;MLVFEEASATQMAQAFREKVSLVKDFIPDLSADITGAVGDWTGESRKACDAALKRMEERGEELAELLTAAAEAMDKILAEGQHAESKAFACIDS
;
A
#
# COMPACT_ATOMS: atom_id res chain seq x y z
N MET A 1 -20.00 1.19 -26.83
CA MET A 1 -20.21 0.89 -25.41
C MET A 1 -18.92 1.24 -24.70
N LEU A 2 -18.90 2.32 -23.92
CA LEU A 2 -17.81 2.56 -22.97
C LEU A 2 -18.01 1.51 -21.88
N VAL A 3 -17.20 0.46 -21.87
CA VAL A 3 -17.22 -0.54 -20.80
C VAL A 3 -16.16 -0.09 -19.82
N PHE A 4 -16.58 0.45 -18.69
CA PHE A 4 -15.68 0.64 -17.58
C PHE A 4 -15.42 -0.72 -16.93
N GLU A 5 -14.16 -1.16 -16.92
CA GLU A 5 -13.77 -2.45 -16.32
C GLU A 5 -13.69 -2.34 -14.78
N GLU A 6 -14.85 -2.26 -14.13
CA GLU A 6 -15.00 -2.22 -12.67
C GLU A 6 -14.24 -3.35 -11.95
N ALA A 7 -14.22 -4.54 -12.55
CA ALA A 7 -13.50 -5.70 -12.02
C ALA A 7 -11.99 -5.45 -11.94
N SER A 8 -11.40 -4.76 -12.92
CA SER A 8 -9.98 -4.47 -12.99
C SER A 8 -9.57 -3.43 -11.93
N ALA A 9 -10.36 -2.36 -11.75
CA ALA A 9 -10.10 -1.34 -10.73
C ALA A 9 -10.21 -1.89 -9.30
N THR A 10 -11.23 -2.72 -9.04
CA THR A 10 -11.44 -3.37 -7.74
C THR A 10 -10.30 -4.33 -7.39
N GLN A 11 -9.87 -5.16 -8.35
CA GLN A 11 -8.75 -6.08 -8.15
C GLN A 11 -7.44 -5.33 -7.87
N MET A 12 -7.18 -4.22 -8.59
CA MET A 12 -6.00 -3.39 -8.34
C MET A 12 -6.03 -2.73 -6.96
N ALA A 13 -7.18 -2.19 -6.53
CA ALA A 13 -7.34 -1.63 -5.19
C ALA A 13 -7.06 -2.68 -4.10
N GLN A 14 -7.60 -3.90 -4.28
CA GLN A 14 -7.38 -5.00 -3.35
C GLN A 14 -5.92 -5.46 -3.32
N ALA A 15 -5.27 -5.56 -4.48
CA ALA A 15 -3.85 -5.89 -4.56
C ALA A 15 -3.00 -4.87 -3.79
N PHE A 16 -3.27 -3.58 -3.89
CA PHE A 16 -2.57 -2.56 -3.09
C PHE A 16 -2.78 -2.76 -1.59
N ARG A 17 -4.02 -3.01 -1.14
CA ARG A 17 -4.33 -3.26 0.28
C ARG A 17 -3.62 -4.49 0.85
N GLU A 18 -3.54 -5.57 0.07
CA GLU A 18 -2.78 -6.76 0.46
C GLU A 18 -1.29 -6.45 0.64
N LYS A 19 -0.72 -5.61 -0.23
CA LYS A 19 0.69 -5.17 -0.10
C LYS A 19 0.89 -4.24 1.09
N VAL A 20 -0.08 -3.38 1.44
CA VAL A 20 -0.03 -2.57 2.66
C VAL A 20 0.09 -3.47 3.89
N SER A 21 -0.76 -4.50 4.00
CA SER A 21 -0.69 -5.45 5.12
C SER A 21 0.67 -6.11 5.18
N LEU A 22 1.16 -6.63 4.05
CA LEU A 22 2.44 -7.30 3.98
C LEU A 22 3.60 -6.40 4.46
N VAL A 23 3.62 -5.13 4.05
CA VAL A 23 4.67 -4.18 4.46
C VAL A 23 4.58 -3.88 5.96
N LYS A 24 3.37 -3.69 6.48
CA LYS A 24 3.11 -3.39 7.90
C LYS A 24 3.44 -4.55 8.83
N ASP A 25 3.34 -5.78 8.35
CA ASP A 25 3.68 -6.97 9.13
C ASP A 25 5.18 -7.31 9.00
N PHE A 26 5.72 -7.28 7.78
CA PHE A 26 7.09 -7.72 7.49
C PHE A 26 8.18 -6.86 8.14
N ILE A 27 8.03 -5.53 8.12
CA ILE A 27 9.10 -4.63 8.55
C ILE A 27 9.32 -4.67 10.07
N PRO A 28 8.27 -4.63 10.91
CA PRO A 28 8.43 -4.83 12.35
C PRO A 28 9.02 -6.19 12.70
N ASP A 29 8.57 -7.26 12.05
CA ASP A 29 9.09 -8.62 12.29
C ASP A 29 10.58 -8.71 11.96
N LEU A 30 10.99 -8.21 10.79
CA LEU A 30 12.39 -8.17 10.40
C LEU A 30 13.24 -7.30 11.34
N SER A 31 12.70 -6.16 11.80
CA SER A 31 13.39 -5.29 12.76
C SER A 31 13.61 -5.99 14.11
N ALA A 32 12.61 -6.74 14.58
CA ALA A 32 12.71 -7.55 15.79
C ALA A 32 13.74 -8.68 15.65
N ASP A 33 13.72 -9.42 14.54
CA ASP A 33 14.67 -10.50 14.26
C ASP A 33 16.11 -10.00 14.23
N ILE A 34 16.36 -8.89 13.53
CA ILE A 34 17.71 -8.29 13.46
C ILE A 34 18.12 -7.79 14.84
N THR A 35 17.23 -7.13 15.58
CA THR A 35 17.50 -6.65 16.94
C THR A 35 17.90 -7.80 17.87
N GLY A 36 17.25 -8.96 17.74
CA GLY A 36 17.59 -10.18 18.46
C GLY A 36 18.97 -10.74 18.05
N ALA A 37 19.25 -10.80 16.74
CA ALA A 37 20.50 -11.32 16.21
C ALA A 37 21.73 -10.47 16.57
N VAL A 38 21.55 -9.15 16.69
CA VAL A 38 22.62 -8.19 17.04
C VAL A 38 22.61 -7.81 18.53
N GLY A 39 21.97 -8.61 19.38
CA GLY A 39 21.79 -8.33 20.81
C GLY A 39 23.09 -8.03 21.56
N ASP A 40 24.17 -8.74 21.22
CA ASP A 40 25.48 -8.59 21.88
C ASP A 40 26.36 -7.49 21.24
N TRP A 41 25.91 -6.88 20.14
CA TRP A 41 26.67 -5.80 19.50
C TRP A 41 26.66 -4.57 20.39
N THR A 42 27.81 -3.90 20.49
CA THR A 42 27.99 -2.66 21.26
C THR A 42 28.76 -1.62 20.45
N GLY A 43 28.81 -0.38 20.94
CA GLY A 43 29.60 0.68 20.32
C GLY A 43 29.05 1.14 18.96
N GLU A 44 29.96 1.47 18.05
CA GLU A 44 29.61 2.09 16.75
C GLU A 44 28.83 1.15 15.82
N SER A 45 29.12 -0.16 15.85
CA SER A 45 28.40 -1.15 15.04
C SER A 45 26.93 -1.26 15.46
N ARG A 46 26.65 -1.24 16.77
CA ARG A 46 25.29 -1.23 17.29
C ARG A 46 24.54 0.03 16.87
N LYS A 47 25.14 1.21 17.04
CA LYS A 47 24.54 2.49 16.61
C LYS A 47 24.25 2.52 15.12
N ALA A 48 25.16 2.00 14.29
CA ALA A 48 24.98 1.92 12.84
C ALA A 48 23.81 0.99 12.47
N CYS A 49 23.67 -0.14 13.17
CA CYS A 49 22.55 -1.08 13.00
C CYS A 49 21.22 -0.44 13.41
N ASP A 50 21.12 0.15 14.60
CA ASP A 50 19.90 0.81 15.08
C ASP A 50 19.47 1.94 14.13
N ALA A 51 20.43 2.71 13.61
CA ALA A 51 20.13 3.76 12.62
C ALA A 51 19.69 3.20 11.26
N ALA A 52 20.15 2.01 10.87
CA ALA A 52 19.69 1.34 9.66
C ALA A 52 18.26 0.79 9.83
N LEU A 53 17.96 0.17 10.98
CA LEU A 53 16.64 -0.32 11.33
C LEU A 53 15.61 0.81 11.35
N LYS A 54 15.93 1.92 12.00
CA LYS A 54 15.04 3.09 12.02
C LYS A 54 14.71 3.62 10.62
N ARG A 55 15.70 3.71 9.72
CA ARG A 55 15.47 4.13 8.33
C ARG A 55 14.61 3.14 7.56
N MET A 56 14.73 1.85 7.86
CA MET A 56 13.91 0.81 7.25
C MET A 56 12.46 0.92 7.70
N GLU A 57 12.22 1.15 9.00
CA GLU A 57 10.89 1.39 9.57
C GLU A 57 10.22 2.63 8.97
N GLU A 58 10.93 3.77 8.94
CA GLU A 58 10.42 5.01 8.35
C GLU A 58 10.03 4.84 6.87
N ARG A 59 10.90 4.23 6.06
CA ARG A 59 10.62 3.96 4.64
C ARG A 59 9.52 2.93 4.45
N GLY A 60 9.37 2.02 5.42
CA GLY A 60 8.28 1.06 5.46
C GLY A 60 6.92 1.72 5.60
N GLU A 61 6.82 2.65 6.55
CA GLU A 61 5.59 3.42 6.75
C GLU A 61 5.29 4.29 5.52
N GLU A 62 6.28 4.99 4.97
CA GLU A 62 6.13 5.78 3.73
C GLU A 62 5.61 4.93 2.56
N LEU A 63 6.13 3.71 2.40
CA LEU A 63 5.65 2.78 1.37
C LEU A 63 4.21 2.33 1.63
N ALA A 64 3.87 2.04 2.89
CA ALA A 64 2.52 1.64 3.26
C ALA A 64 1.50 2.77 3.03
N GLU A 65 1.86 4.03 3.32
CA GLU A 65 1.06 5.20 3.01
C GLU A 65 0.86 5.36 1.50
N LEU A 66 1.94 5.23 0.71
CA LEU A 66 1.87 5.33 -0.75
C LEU A 66 0.94 4.28 -1.36
N LEU A 67 1.05 3.03 -0.91
CA LEU A 67 0.19 1.93 -1.37
C LEU A 67 -1.27 2.12 -0.94
N THR A 68 -1.50 2.69 0.25
CA THR A 68 -2.84 3.05 0.71
C THR A 68 -3.46 4.12 -0.19
N ALA A 69 -2.71 5.19 -0.50
CA ALA A 69 -3.15 6.24 -1.40
C ALA A 69 -3.45 5.71 -2.82
N ALA A 70 -2.67 4.73 -3.29
CA ALA A 70 -2.92 4.06 -4.57
C ALA A 70 -4.21 3.25 -4.56
N ALA A 71 -4.51 2.53 -3.46
CA ALA A 71 -5.78 1.83 -3.30
C ALA A 71 -6.97 2.80 -3.33
N GLU A 72 -6.89 3.91 -2.59
CA GLU A 72 -7.94 4.94 -2.57
C GLU A 72 -8.13 5.62 -3.93
N ALA A 73 -7.06 5.80 -4.71
CA ALA A 73 -7.15 6.32 -6.06
C ALA A 73 -7.92 5.37 -6.97
N MET A 74 -7.71 4.05 -6.84
CA MET A 74 -8.47 3.05 -7.59
C MET A 74 -9.96 3.04 -7.21
N ASP A 75 -10.30 3.22 -5.92
CA ASP A 75 -11.69 3.37 -5.49
C ASP A 75 -12.37 4.62 -6.09
N LYS A 76 -11.63 5.73 -6.20
CA LYS A 76 -12.14 6.97 -6.84
C LYS A 76 -12.38 6.76 -8.33
N ILE A 77 -11.45 6.12 -9.03
CA ILE A 77 -11.60 5.75 -10.44
C ILE A 77 -12.85 4.87 -10.63
N LEU A 78 -13.09 3.92 -9.72
CA LEU A 78 -14.29 3.08 -9.71
C LEU A 78 -15.57 3.92 -9.62
N ALA A 79 -15.66 4.80 -8.64
CA ALA A 79 -16.83 5.65 -8.43
C ALA A 79 -17.10 6.58 -9.63
N GLU A 80 -16.04 7.18 -10.20
CA GLU A 80 -16.16 8.04 -11.38
C GLU A 80 -16.59 7.26 -12.63
N GLY A 81 -16.06 6.05 -12.83
CA GLY A 81 -16.45 5.15 -13.91
C GLY A 81 -17.93 4.77 -13.86
N GLN A 82 -18.41 4.34 -12.69
CA GLN A 82 -19.82 3.99 -12.47
C GLN A 82 -20.78 5.17 -12.69
N HIS A 83 -20.37 6.38 -12.28
CA HIS A 83 -21.16 7.59 -12.53
C HIS A 83 -21.25 7.94 -14.01
N ALA A 84 -20.15 7.81 -14.75
CA ALA A 84 -20.12 8.05 -16.18
C ALA A 84 -21.00 7.06 -16.96
N GLU A 85 -20.97 5.76 -16.60
CA GLU A 85 -21.85 4.75 -17.19
C GLU A 85 -23.33 5.06 -16.90
N SER A 86 -23.67 5.39 -15.65
CA SER A 86 -25.03 5.74 -15.26
C SER A 86 -25.60 6.91 -16.07
N LYS A 87 -24.80 7.95 -16.31
CA LYS A 87 -25.18 9.08 -17.18
C LYS A 87 -25.38 8.67 -18.64
N ALA A 88 -24.49 7.83 -19.16
CA ALA A 88 -24.58 7.35 -20.54
C ALA A 88 -25.87 6.53 -20.76
N PHE A 89 -26.25 5.68 -19.81
CA PHE A 89 -27.51 4.93 -19.87
C PHE A 89 -28.74 5.85 -19.84
N ALA A 90 -28.76 6.84 -18.96
CA ALA A 90 -29.88 7.79 -18.88
C ALA A 90 -30.12 8.55 -20.20
N CYS A 91 -29.06 8.84 -20.96
CA CYS A 91 -29.16 9.51 -22.27
C CYS A 91 -29.63 8.61 -23.42
N ILE A 92 -29.63 7.29 -23.27
CA ILE A 92 -30.08 6.34 -24.31
C ILE A 92 -31.58 6.02 -24.15
N ASP A 93 -32.11 6.09 -22.93
CA ASP A 93 -33.53 5.87 -22.62
C ASP A 93 -34.41 7.15 -22.71
N SER A 94 -33.83 8.28 -23.14
CA SER A 94 -34.51 9.58 -23.34
C SER A 94 -34.87 9.81 -24.81
#